data_AF-A0A1B6JQN2-F1
#
_entry.id   AF-A0A1B6JQN2-F1
#
_cell.length_a   1.000
_cell.length_b   1.000
_cell.length_c   1.000
_cell.angle_alpha   90.00
_cell.angle_beta   90.00
_cell.angle_gamma   90.00
#
_symmetry.space_group_name_H-M   'P 1'
#
loop_
_entity.id
_entity.type
_entity.pdbx_description
1 polymer ?
#
loop_
_entity_poly.entity_id
_entity_poly.type
_entity_poly.pdbx_seq_one_letter_code
_entity_poly.pdbx_strand_id
1 'polypeptide(L)'
;MYALANQAMKRLRIRAVVANRYWHSQAAFGLAVAEISENMQLPPDSILYKWPEDLLKPDLSFYLQYSHNKPGPKAPSNVKAMTRKFRDRMGNQYLRFPDTVRVSESHIFEDVSKITMLTSRKFPDFYGSLGGKH
;
A
#
# COMPACT_ATOMS: atom_id res chain seq x y z
N MET A 1 -2.71 11.39 -6.36
CA MET A 1 -3.46 10.13 -6.49
C MET A 1 -4.46 10.14 -7.63
N TYR A 2 -5.28 11.19 -7.79
CA TYR A 2 -6.25 11.30 -8.89
C TYR A 2 -5.70 11.14 -10.31
N ALA A 3 -4.51 11.70 -10.61
CA ALA A 3 -3.88 11.51 -11.92
C ALA A 3 -3.56 10.03 -12.20
N LEU A 4 -3.03 9.32 -11.20
CA LEU A 4 -2.77 7.88 -11.28
C LEU A 4 -4.08 7.09 -11.40
N ALA A 5 -5.13 7.47 -10.65
CA ALA A 5 -6.47 6.89 -10.77
C ALA A 5 -7.02 7.00 -12.19
N ASN A 6 -6.93 8.18 -12.79
CA ASN A 6 -7.35 8.43 -14.18
C ASN A 6 -6.54 7.63 -15.19
N GLN A 7 -5.22 7.50 -14.99
CA GLN A 7 -4.39 6.65 -15.84
C GLN A 7 -4.73 5.17 -15.69
N ALA A 8 -5.00 4.70 -14.46
CA ALA A 8 -5.43 3.34 -14.20
C ALA A 8 -6.77 3.04 -14.86
N MET A 9 -7.78 3.89 -14.71
CA MET A 9 -9.10 3.73 -15.35
C MET A 9 -9.00 3.54 -16.87
N LYS A 10 -8.11 4.31 -17.53
CA LYS A 10 -7.90 4.16 -18.99
C LYS A 10 -7.25 2.83 -19.37
N ARG A 11 -6.39 2.27 -18.51
CA ARG A 11 -5.64 1.03 -18.77
C ARG A 11 -6.38 -0.24 -18.34
N LEU A 12 -7.26 -0.15 -17.33
CA LEU A 12 -8.02 -1.28 -16.79
C LEU A 12 -8.93 -1.95 -17.82
N ARG A 13 -9.32 -1.24 -18.89
CA ARG A 13 -10.05 -1.83 -20.02
C ARG A 13 -9.25 -2.86 -20.82
N ILE A 14 -7.92 -2.85 -20.68
CA ILE A 14 -7.01 -3.62 -21.53
C ILE A 14 -6.17 -4.58 -20.70
N ARG A 15 -5.74 -4.17 -19.50
CA ARG A 15 -4.86 -4.98 -18.65
C ARG A 15 -4.93 -4.58 -17.18
N ALA A 16 -4.51 -5.49 -16.31
CA ALA A 16 -4.29 -5.22 -14.90
C ALA A 16 -3.27 -4.08 -14.69
N VAL A 17 -3.46 -3.32 -13.61
CA VAL A 17 -2.59 -2.20 -13.24
C VAL A 17 -2.04 -2.47 -11.84
N VAL A 18 -0.71 -2.51 -11.74
CA VAL A 18 0.00 -2.52 -10.46
C VAL A 18 0.55 -1.11 -10.21
N ALA A 19 0.27 -0.57 -9.02
CA ALA A 19 0.69 0.77 -8.63
C ALA A 19 1.62 0.70 -7.41
N ASN A 20 2.70 1.47 -7.45
CA ASN A 20 3.53 1.71 -6.27
C ASN A 20 3.08 3.00 -5.58
N ARG A 21 2.59 2.85 -4.35
CA ARG A 21 1.91 3.90 -3.55
C ARG A 21 0.62 4.38 -4.18
N TYR A 22 -0.36 4.65 -3.32
CA TYR A 22 -1.64 5.21 -3.74
C TYR A 22 -2.28 5.98 -2.57
N TRP A 23 -3.61 6.01 -2.46
CA TRP A 23 -4.32 6.76 -1.42
C TRP A 23 -3.79 6.50 -0.01
N HIS A 24 -3.63 5.24 0.40
CA HIS A 24 -3.12 4.88 1.73
C HIS A 24 -1.79 5.55 2.07
N SER A 25 -0.90 5.74 1.07
CA SER A 25 0.39 6.39 1.29
C SER A 25 0.27 7.88 1.58
N GLN A 26 -0.67 8.57 0.94
CA GLN A 26 -0.93 9.98 1.23
C GLN A 26 -1.70 10.13 2.54
N ALA A 27 -2.73 9.31 2.75
CA ALA A 27 -3.52 9.31 3.98
C ALA A 27 -2.63 9.01 5.20
N ALA A 28 -1.85 7.92 5.20
CA ALA A 28 -0.94 7.58 6.29
C ALA A 28 0.07 8.70 6.58
N PHE A 29 0.59 9.36 5.54
CA PHE A 29 1.52 10.47 5.70
C PHE A 29 0.85 11.66 6.39
N GLY A 30 -0.31 12.10 5.89
CA GLY A 30 -1.05 13.22 6.46
C GLY A 30 -1.47 12.98 7.90
N LEU A 31 -1.96 11.77 8.19
CA LEU A 31 -2.37 11.38 9.55
C LEU A 31 -1.16 11.31 10.50
N ALA A 32 0.00 10.84 10.03
CA ALA A 32 1.22 10.84 10.84
C ALA A 32 1.74 12.27 11.09
N VAL A 33 1.60 13.18 10.11
CA VAL A 33 1.89 14.61 10.32
C VAL A 33 0.97 15.18 11.38
N ALA A 34 -0.35 15.05 11.23
CA ALA A 34 -1.34 15.57 12.19
C ALA A 34 -1.11 15.03 13.62
N GLU A 35 -0.81 13.74 13.77
CA GLU A 35 -0.50 13.14 15.08
C GLU A 35 0.76 13.76 15.71
N ILE A 36 1.79 14.08 14.91
CA ILE A 36 3.07 14.59 15.41
C ILE A 36 3.07 16.11 15.62
N SER A 37 2.56 16.88 14.67
CA SER A 37 2.61 18.35 14.70
C SER A 37 1.44 18.96 15.44
N GLU A 38 0.26 18.34 15.35
CA GLU A 38 -0.99 18.89 15.89
C GLU A 38 -1.44 18.13 17.15
N ASN A 39 -0.68 17.11 17.57
CA ASN A 39 -1.01 16.21 18.68
C ASN A 39 -2.42 15.60 18.54
N MET A 40 -2.85 15.38 17.29
CA MET A 40 -4.19 14.90 16.97
C MET A 40 -4.36 13.45 17.42
N GLN A 41 -5.37 13.18 18.26
CA GLN A 41 -5.76 11.82 18.63
C GLN A 41 -6.95 11.38 17.77
N LEU A 42 -6.73 10.37 16.92
CA LEU A 42 -7.75 9.88 16.01
C LEU A 42 -8.42 8.61 16.56
N PRO A 43 -9.76 8.58 16.68
CA PRO A 43 -10.48 7.38 17.11
C PRO A 43 -10.28 6.25 16.08
N PRO A 44 -10.23 4.97 16.52
CA PRO A 44 -10.05 3.81 15.64
C PRO A 44 -10.95 3.83 14.40
N ASP A 45 -12.22 4.22 14.56
CA ASP A 45 -13.24 4.19 13.51
C ASP A 45 -13.39 5.51 12.74
N SER A 46 -12.36 6.37 12.78
CA SER A 46 -12.38 7.66 12.08
C SER A 46 -12.66 7.48 10.58
N ILE A 47 -13.50 8.36 10.03
CA ILE A 47 -13.79 8.42 8.59
C ILE A 47 -12.52 8.62 7.74
N LEU A 48 -11.44 9.13 8.34
CA LEU A 48 -10.16 9.32 7.66
C LEU A 48 -9.49 8.00 7.25
N TYR A 49 -9.91 6.86 7.81
CA TYR A 49 -9.46 5.53 7.38
C TYR A 49 -10.39 4.89 6.33
N LYS A 50 -11.50 5.53 5.99
CA LYS A 50 -12.39 5.05 4.93
C LYS A 50 -11.87 5.46 3.57
N TRP A 51 -12.01 4.56 2.61
CA TRP A 51 -11.67 4.82 1.23
C TRP A 51 -12.54 5.98 0.68
N PRO A 52 -11.95 6.97 -0.01
CA PRO A 52 -12.72 8.10 -0.55
C PRO A 52 -13.60 7.67 -1.73
N GLU A 53 -14.84 8.13 -1.75
CA GLU A 53 -15.87 7.70 -2.72
C GLU A 53 -15.57 8.11 -4.16
N ASP A 54 -14.81 9.19 -4.34
CA ASP A 54 -14.48 9.79 -5.64
C ASP A 54 -13.19 9.25 -6.26
N LEU A 55 -12.51 8.30 -5.59
CA LEU A 55 -11.26 7.74 -6.06
C LEU A 55 -11.43 6.26 -6.44
N LEU A 56 -10.94 5.90 -7.63
CA LEU A 56 -10.89 4.51 -8.08
C LEU A 56 -10.21 3.63 -7.03
N LYS A 57 -10.96 2.67 -6.47
CA LYS A 57 -10.48 1.73 -5.45
C LYS A 57 -9.75 0.53 -6.09
N PRO A 58 -8.56 0.14 -5.60
CA PRO A 58 -7.90 -1.09 -6.01
C PRO A 58 -8.67 -2.32 -5.52
N ASP A 59 -8.71 -3.36 -6.34
CA ASP A 59 -9.26 -4.67 -5.95
C ASP A 59 -8.48 -5.35 -4.82
N LEU A 60 -7.17 -5.11 -4.77
CA LEU A 60 -6.24 -5.60 -3.75
C LEU A 60 -5.25 -4.49 -3.40
N SER A 61 -4.96 -4.33 -2.11
CA SER A 61 -3.95 -3.40 -1.59
C SER A 61 -3.05 -4.14 -0.62
N PHE A 62 -1.73 -3.93 -0.73
CA PHE A 62 -0.73 -4.57 0.13
C PHE A 62 0.11 -3.53 0.86
N TYR A 63 0.28 -3.71 2.17
CA TYR A 63 1.23 -2.95 2.96
C TYR A 63 2.47 -3.80 3.24
N LEU A 64 3.59 -3.39 2.64
CA LEU A 64 4.88 -4.03 2.81
C LEU A 64 5.57 -3.46 4.05
N GLN A 65 5.53 -4.22 5.14
CA GLN A 65 6.18 -3.90 6.40
C GLN A 65 7.62 -4.44 6.38
N TYR A 66 8.59 -3.54 6.50
CA TYR A 66 10.01 -3.86 6.57
C TYR A 66 10.53 -3.56 7.98
N SER A 67 11.40 -4.42 8.52
CA SER A 67 12.10 -4.07 9.76
C SER A 67 13.05 -2.91 9.47
N HIS A 68 13.09 -1.95 10.38
CA HIS A 68 13.96 -0.78 10.28
C HIS A 68 15.44 -1.11 10.59
N ASN A 69 15.79 -2.40 10.66
CA ASN A 69 17.11 -2.89 11.05
C ASN A 69 18.11 -2.86 9.88
N LYS A 70 17.64 -2.63 8.65
CA LYS A 70 18.49 -2.45 7.48
C LYS A 70 18.28 -1.04 6.93
N PRO A 71 19.33 -0.21 6.82
CA PRO A 71 19.22 1.03 6.06
C PRO A 71 18.74 0.64 4.66
N GLY A 72 17.66 1.27 4.19
CA GLY A 72 17.17 1.09 2.83
C GLY A 72 18.29 1.35 1.81
N PRO A 73 18.11 0.99 0.53
CA PRO A 73 19.08 1.32 -0.52
C PRO A 73 19.47 2.78 -0.37
N LYS A 74 20.79 3.06 -0.28
CA LYS A 74 21.33 4.39 0.03
C LYS A 74 20.58 5.41 -0.82
N ALA A 75 19.67 6.16 -0.19
CA ALA A 75 18.97 7.23 -0.88
C ALA A 75 20.05 8.18 -1.40
N PRO A 76 19.91 8.71 -2.63
CA PRO A 76 20.85 9.71 -3.12
C PRO A 76 20.94 10.83 -2.08
N SER A 77 22.16 11.34 -1.84
CA SER A 77 22.51 12.18 -0.68
C SER A 77 21.63 13.44 -0.51
N ASN A 78 20.94 13.84 -1.56
CA ASN A 78 20.00 14.96 -1.61
C ASN A 78 18.58 14.63 -1.11
N VAL A 79 18.24 13.36 -0.88
CA VAL A 79 16.92 12.96 -0.38
C VAL A 79 17.00 12.82 1.14
N LYS A 80 16.43 13.81 1.84
CA LYS A 80 16.29 13.76 3.31
C LYS A 80 15.41 12.57 3.69
N ALA A 81 16.03 11.52 4.22
CA ALA A 81 15.29 10.36 4.72
C ALA A 81 14.32 10.79 5.83
N MET A 82 13.10 10.24 5.83
CA MET A 82 12.17 10.38 6.95
C MET A 82 12.84 9.94 8.25
N THR A 83 12.55 10.58 9.38
CA THR A 83 13.06 10.12 10.68
C THR A 83 12.47 8.75 11.03
N ARG A 84 13.17 7.96 11.85
CA ARG A 84 12.65 6.66 12.32
C ARG A 84 11.30 6.83 13.01
N LYS A 85 11.19 7.78 13.94
CA LYS A 85 9.94 8.13 14.63
C LYS A 85 8.79 8.42 13.66
N PHE A 86 9.05 9.20 12.61
CA PHE A 86 8.01 9.52 11.62
C PHE A 86 7.60 8.29 10.79
N ARG A 87 8.56 7.43 10.41
CA ARG A 87 8.26 6.16 9.73
C ARG A 87 7.43 5.23 10.61
N ASP A 88 7.77 5.09 11.89
CA ASP A 88 7.04 4.25 12.84
C ASP A 88 5.59 4.73 12.97
N ARG A 89 5.38 6.06 13.10
CA ARG A 89 4.03 6.66 13.15
C ARG A 89 3.26 6.42 11.87
N MET A 90 3.87 6.67 10.71
CA MET A 90 3.25 6.38 9.42
C MET A 90 2.88 4.89 9.27
N GLY A 91 3.74 3.99 9.73
CA GLY A 91 3.47 2.55 9.76
C GLY A 91 2.24 2.22 10.61
N ASN A 92 2.13 2.79 11.81
CA ASN A 92 0.94 2.63 12.64
C ASN A 92 -0.34 3.09 11.94
N GLN A 93 -0.29 4.16 11.15
CA GLN A 93 -1.43 4.60 10.35
C GLN A 93 -1.81 3.59 9.27
N TYR A 94 -0.84 2.97 8.60
CA TYR A 94 -1.12 1.90 7.63
C TYR A 94 -1.85 0.71 8.23
N LEU A 95 -1.49 0.33 9.46
CA LEU A 95 -2.08 -0.82 10.15
C LEU A 95 -3.57 -0.62 10.49
N ARG A 96 -4.07 0.62 10.43
CA ARG A 96 -5.46 0.98 10.74
C ARG A 96 -6.38 0.95 9.52
N PHE A 97 -5.85 0.88 8.29
CA PHE A 97 -6.71 0.76 7.11
C PHE A 97 -7.26 -0.66 7.00
N PRO A 98 -8.60 -0.84 6.97
CA PRO A 98 -9.22 -2.16 7.01
C PRO A 98 -9.06 -2.97 5.72
N ASP A 99 -8.77 -2.30 4.59
CA ASP A 99 -8.74 -2.89 3.26
C ASP A 99 -7.32 -3.20 2.75
N THR A 100 -6.34 -3.22 3.65
CA THR A 100 -4.94 -3.48 3.29
C THR A 100 -4.45 -4.81 3.82
N VAL A 101 -3.93 -5.65 2.93
CA VAL A 101 -3.29 -6.92 3.29
C VAL A 101 -1.86 -6.65 3.74
N ARG A 102 -1.56 -6.99 4.99
CA ARG A 102 -0.20 -6.89 5.54
C ARG A 102 0.69 -8.00 5.00
N VAL A 103 1.91 -7.61 4.65
CA VAL A 103 3.01 -8.43 4.16
C VAL A 103 4.28 -7.98 4.87
N SER A 104 5.03 -8.91 5.44
CA SER A 104 6.22 -8.67 6.24
C SER A 104 7.44 -9.36 5.63
N GLU A 105 8.60 -8.71 5.70
CA GLU A 105 9.85 -9.35 5.32
C GLU A 105 10.24 -10.54 6.21
N SER A 106 9.69 -10.62 7.43
CA SER A 106 9.99 -11.71 8.36
C SER A 106 9.38 -13.05 7.94
N HIS A 107 8.37 -13.03 7.06
CA HIS A 107 7.64 -14.21 6.59
C HIS A 107 7.55 -14.20 5.06
N ILE A 108 8.70 -13.99 4.40
CA ILE A 108 8.73 -13.70 2.96
C ILE A 108 8.12 -14.82 2.11
N PHE A 109 8.36 -16.08 2.45
CA PHE A 109 7.82 -17.22 1.69
C PHE A 109 6.30 -17.31 1.86
N GLU A 110 5.81 -17.21 3.09
CA GLU A 110 4.37 -17.24 3.38
C GLU A 110 3.66 -16.05 2.73
N ASP A 111 4.22 -14.84 2.84
CA ASP A 111 3.57 -13.63 2.36
C ASP A 111 3.62 -13.50 0.83
N VAL A 112 4.70 -13.93 0.17
CA VAL A 112 4.72 -14.02 -1.31
C VAL A 112 3.70 -15.06 -1.80
N SER A 113 3.61 -16.20 -1.12
CA SER A 113 2.60 -17.22 -1.41
C SER A 113 1.18 -16.66 -1.23
N LYS A 114 0.96 -15.87 -0.17
CA LYS A 114 -0.31 -15.19 0.11
C LYS A 114 -0.68 -14.18 -0.96
N ILE A 115 0.27 -13.35 -1.42
CA ILE A 115 0.05 -12.42 -2.55
C ILE A 115 -0.38 -13.20 -3.79
N THR A 116 0.36 -14.27 -4.13
CA THR A 116 0.10 -15.08 -5.33
C THR A 116 -1.26 -15.76 -5.25
N MET A 117 -1.58 -16.35 -4.10
CA MET A 117 -2.88 -16.99 -3.85
C MET A 117 -4.03 -15.99 -3.94
N LEU A 118 -3.93 -14.83 -3.29
CA LEU A 118 -4.99 -13.81 -3.32
C LEU A 118 -5.21 -13.27 -4.73
N THR A 119 -4.13 -12.99 -5.44
CA THR A 119 -4.19 -12.48 -6.83
C THR A 119 -4.77 -13.55 -7.76
N SER A 120 -4.39 -14.82 -7.61
CA SER A 120 -4.91 -15.93 -8.43
C SER A 120 -6.39 -16.18 -8.19
N ARG A 121 -6.84 -16.11 -6.93
CA ARG A 121 -8.27 -16.24 -6.58
C ARG A 121 -9.11 -15.09 -7.11
N LYS A 122 -8.58 -13.86 -7.03
CA LYS A 122 -9.29 -12.65 -7.46
C LYS A 122 -9.32 -12.52 -8.98
N PHE A 123 -8.27 -12.98 -9.66
CA PHE A 123 -8.07 -12.84 -11.10
C PHE A 123 -7.67 -14.19 -11.73
N PRO A 124 -8.58 -15.18 -11.79
CA PRO A 124 -8.26 -16.54 -12.25
C PRO A 124 -7.76 -16.57 -13.71
N ASP A 125 -8.35 -15.74 -14.58
CA ASP A 125 -8.04 -15.71 -16.02
C ASP A 125 -6.61 -15.24 -16.31
N PHE A 126 -6.06 -14.38 -15.43
CA PHE A 126 -4.68 -13.91 -15.55
C PHE A 126 -3.69 -15.07 -15.47
N TYR A 127 -3.90 -16.00 -14.53
CA TYR A 127 -3.01 -17.15 -14.33
C TYR A 127 -3.34 -18.34 -15.25
N GLY A 128 -4.60 -18.50 -15.67
CA GLY A 128 -4.99 -19.49 -16.68
C GLY A 128 -4.26 -19.30 -18.02
N SER A 129 -3.99 -18.05 -18.40
CA SER A 129 -3.23 -17.72 -19.61
C SER A 129 -1.72 -18.01 -19.54
N LEU A 130 -1.15 -18.12 -18.33
CA LEU A 130 0.29 -18.40 -18.13
C LEU A 130 0.61 -19.90 -18.15
N GLY A 131 -0.38 -20.76 -17.91
CA GLY A 131 -0.26 -22.23 -17.97
C GLY A 131 -0.59 -22.84 -19.34
N GLY A 132 -0.92 -22.02 -20.33
CA GLY A 132 -1.28 -22.45 -21.68
C GLY A 132 -0.07 -22.50 -22.62
N LYS A 133 0.40 -23.73 -22.89
CA LYS A 133 1.40 -24.17 -23.89
C LYS A 133 2.88 -24.08 -23.48
N HIS A 134 3.38 -25.21 -22.99
CA HIS A 134 4.52 -25.91 -23.61
C HIS A 134 4.21 -27.40 -23.69
#